data_AF-A0A3B4U3M9-F1
#
_entry.id   AF-A0A3B4U3M9-F1
#
_cell.length_a   1.000
_cell.length_b   1.000
_cell.length_c   1.000
_cell.angle_alpha   90.00
_cell.angle_beta   90.00
_cell.angle_gamma   90.00
#
_symmetry.space_group_name_H-M   'P 1'
#
loop_
_entity.id
_entity.type
_entity.pdbx_description
1 polymer ?
#
loop_
_entity_poly.entity_id
_entity_poly.type
_entity_poly.pdbx_seq_one_letter_code
_entity_poly.pdbx_strand_id
1 'polypeptide(L)'
;MSCFPLYVIWNLKAMSDRTLEYFLSLNQITKKDASEVKWSHAVNSRSRLTEALTGPMHMLEADIIIRGRDPKEPVMAHPPDTDSDITLKEWLEAVKAYDKGIKLDFKSLEAVSPSVALLEAVLAETSRPVWINADILSGPGGQATPLEPQAFLSAIRTLPTHTVLSLGWTTGWTAGTDNPGYSWDMVRVMEEICRTLTHPVTFPVRAALLSQSFSQLKWLLQQSDR
;
A
#
# COMPACT_ATOMS: atom_id res chain seq x y z
N MET A 1 -11.21 18.39 -1.11
CA MET A 1 -10.44 18.34 0.14
C MET A 1 -9.77 16.99 0.20
N SER A 2 -8.44 16.97 0.11
CA SER A 2 -7.63 15.75 0.05
C SER A 2 -7.82 14.93 1.32
N CYS A 3 -8.33 13.71 1.16
CA CYS A 3 -8.27 12.70 2.21
C CYS A 3 -6.82 12.23 2.29
N PHE A 4 -6.05 12.72 3.25
CA PHE A 4 -4.73 12.19 3.56
C PHE A 4 -4.91 10.86 4.32
N PRO A 5 -4.42 9.72 3.81
CA PRO A 5 -4.28 8.53 4.64
C PRO A 5 -3.15 8.78 5.65
N LEU A 6 -3.49 8.86 6.94
CA LEU A 6 -2.50 8.89 8.03
C LEU A 6 -2.16 7.44 8.37
N TYR A 7 -0.97 7.00 8.02
CA TYR A 7 -0.45 5.70 8.46
C TYR A 7 0.22 5.88 9.82
N VAL A 8 -0.42 5.40 10.87
CA VAL A 8 0.24 5.25 12.18
C VAL A 8 1.02 3.95 12.13
N ILE A 9 2.32 4.04 11.84
CA ILE A 9 3.25 2.90 11.96
C ILE A 9 3.75 2.91 13.41
N TRP A 10 3.23 1.98 14.21
CA TRP A 10 3.73 1.77 15.57
C TRP A 10 4.97 0.86 15.51
N ASN A 11 6.02 1.33 16.16
CA ASN A 11 7.32 0.67 16.22
C ASN A 11 7.22 -0.46 17.27
N LEU A 12 7.10 -1.71 16.81
CA LEU A 12 7.19 -2.88 17.68
C LEU A 12 8.08 -3.95 17.04
N LYS A 13 8.89 -4.60 17.88
CA LYS A 13 10.00 -5.48 17.51
C LYS A 13 9.50 -6.90 17.23
N ALA A 14 9.35 -7.27 15.96
CA ALA A 14 9.80 -8.53 15.34
C ALA A 14 9.35 -8.51 13.86
N MET A 15 10.20 -8.97 12.93
CA MET A 15 10.13 -8.72 11.48
C MET A 15 10.22 -7.24 11.07
N SER A 16 11.41 -6.67 11.26
CA SER A 16 11.77 -5.33 10.78
C SER A 16 11.62 -5.25 9.26
N ASP A 17 10.58 -4.57 8.78
CA ASP A 17 10.54 -4.03 7.42
C ASP A 17 11.86 -3.29 7.13
N ARG A 18 12.43 -3.55 5.94
CA ARG A 18 13.72 -3.00 5.51
C ARG A 18 13.61 -1.57 5.00
N THR A 19 12.40 -0.99 4.94
CA THR A 19 12.18 0.37 4.43
C THR A 19 12.99 1.41 5.20
N LEU A 20 12.92 1.39 6.54
CA LEU A 20 13.67 2.36 7.35
C LEU A 20 15.18 2.14 7.26
N GLU A 21 15.62 0.88 7.21
CA GLU A 21 17.05 0.54 7.08
C GLU A 21 17.62 1.00 5.74
N TYR A 22 16.85 0.84 4.67
CA TYR A 22 17.20 1.32 3.34
C TYR A 22 17.41 2.84 3.37
N PHE A 23 16.44 3.63 3.84
CA PHE A 23 16.56 5.09 3.85
C PHE A 23 17.59 5.61 4.85
N LEU A 24 17.83 4.90 5.96
CA LEU A 24 18.93 5.19 6.87
C LEU A 24 20.29 4.98 6.20
N SER A 25 20.46 3.88 5.47
CA SER A 25 21.73 3.56 4.78
C SER A 25 22.10 4.61 3.71
N LEU A 26 21.09 5.28 3.16
CA LEU A 26 21.25 6.37 2.19
C LEU A 26 21.34 7.76 2.83
N ASN A 27 21.31 7.86 4.16
CA ASN A 27 21.24 9.13 4.92
C ASN A 27 20.05 10.03 4.52
N GLN A 28 18.96 9.43 4.03
CA GLN A 28 17.74 10.16 3.67
C GLN A 28 16.82 10.41 4.87
N ILE A 29 16.95 9.58 5.92
CA ILE A 29 16.38 9.80 7.24
C ILE A 29 17.48 9.70 8.30
N THR A 30 17.23 10.27 9.47
CA THR A 30 18.20 10.37 10.58
C THR A 30 17.89 9.44 11.75
N LYS A 31 16.65 8.96 11.85
CA LYS A 31 16.20 8.05 12.90
C LYS A 31 15.48 6.85 12.30
N LYS A 32 15.49 5.72 13.01
CA LYS A 32 14.64 4.55 12.70
C LYS A 32 13.19 4.85 13.13
N ASP A 33 12.58 5.85 12.50
CA ASP A 33 11.25 6.36 12.76
C ASP A 33 10.49 6.54 11.43
N ALA A 34 9.34 5.87 11.33
CA ALA A 34 8.51 5.92 10.13
C ALA A 34 7.95 7.32 9.84
N SER A 35 7.86 8.21 10.84
CA SER A 35 7.43 9.59 10.64
C SER A 35 8.44 10.44 9.85
N GLU A 36 9.70 10.00 9.72
CA GLU A 36 10.69 10.65 8.86
C GLU A 36 10.56 10.24 7.37
N VAL A 37 9.78 9.19 7.07
CA VAL A 37 9.53 8.73 5.70
C VAL A 37 8.51 9.65 5.04
N LYS A 38 8.90 10.29 3.92
CA LYS A 38 8.05 11.18 3.13
C LYS A 38 7.43 10.43 1.97
N TRP A 39 6.13 10.64 1.74
CA TRP A 39 5.34 9.90 0.76
C TRP A 39 4.76 10.80 -0.33
N SER A 40 4.98 10.45 -1.59
CA SER A 40 4.17 10.95 -2.70
C SER A 40 2.99 10.00 -2.91
N HIS A 41 1.78 10.50 -2.79
CA HIS A 41 0.55 9.72 -2.98
C HIS A 41 -0.04 9.93 -4.38
N ALA A 42 -0.80 8.94 -4.87
CA ALA A 42 -1.48 8.99 -6.16
C ALA A 42 -0.56 9.42 -7.32
N VAL A 43 0.63 8.81 -7.43
CA VAL A 43 1.63 9.07 -8.49
C VAL A 43 1.20 8.38 -9.79
N ASN A 44 0.03 8.77 -10.28
CA ASN A 44 -0.75 8.05 -11.29
C ASN A 44 -0.63 8.65 -12.70
N SER A 45 0.37 9.50 -12.95
CA SER A 45 0.62 10.06 -14.29
C SER A 45 2.10 10.34 -14.52
N ARG A 46 2.50 10.51 -15.78
CA ARG A 46 3.90 10.86 -16.12
C ARG A 46 4.36 12.14 -15.43
N SER A 47 3.49 13.14 -15.40
CA SER A 47 3.78 14.43 -14.76
C SER A 47 4.00 14.26 -13.26
N ARG A 48 3.11 13.54 -12.58
CA ARG A 48 3.25 13.24 -11.14
C ARG A 48 4.49 12.42 -10.84
N LEU A 49 4.81 11.43 -11.68
CA LEU A 49 6.02 10.64 -11.52
C LEU A 49 7.27 11.50 -11.65
N THR A 50 7.33 12.37 -12.65
CA THR A 50 8.47 13.30 -12.86
C THR A 50 8.67 14.20 -11.64
N GLU A 51 7.59 14.79 -11.13
CA GLU A 51 7.61 15.60 -9.90
C GLU A 51 8.13 14.79 -8.71
N ALA A 52 7.61 13.58 -8.52
CA ALA A 52 7.93 12.76 -7.36
C ALA A 52 9.36 12.19 -7.38
N LEU A 53 9.89 11.85 -8.55
CA LEU A 53 11.26 11.35 -8.72
C LEU A 53 12.31 12.44 -8.42
N THR A 54 12.04 13.67 -8.86
CA THR A 54 12.93 14.83 -8.65
C THR A 54 12.75 15.50 -7.29
N GLY A 55 11.62 15.23 -6.62
CA GLY A 55 11.29 15.79 -5.31
C GLY A 55 11.97 15.09 -4.12
N PRO A 56 11.79 15.64 -2.91
CA PRO A 56 12.43 15.17 -1.67
C PRO A 56 11.72 13.96 -1.03
N MET A 57 10.84 13.29 -1.77
CA MET A 57 9.97 12.22 -1.25
C MET A 57 10.71 10.87 -1.27
N HIS A 58 10.49 10.01 -0.30
CA HIS A 58 11.21 8.74 -0.16
C HIS A 58 10.45 7.58 -0.80
N MET A 59 9.14 7.51 -0.53
CA MET A 59 8.24 6.48 -1.04
C MET A 59 7.28 7.05 -2.08
N LEU A 60 7.06 6.30 -3.16
CA LEU A 60 6.08 6.62 -4.20
C LEU A 60 4.94 5.61 -4.15
N GLU A 61 3.73 6.10 -3.87
CA GLU A 61 2.50 5.32 -3.94
C GLU A 61 1.77 5.62 -5.25
N ALA A 62 1.39 4.57 -5.97
CA ALA A 62 0.57 4.66 -7.17
C ALA A 62 -0.53 3.61 -7.16
N ASP A 63 -1.71 4.01 -7.63
CA ASP A 63 -2.88 3.15 -7.79
C ASP A 63 -2.77 2.35 -9.08
N ILE A 64 -3.17 1.09 -9.05
CA ILE A 64 -3.11 0.19 -10.22
C ILE A 64 -4.49 -0.34 -10.55
N ILE A 65 -4.85 -0.21 -11.82
CA ILE A 65 -5.95 -0.93 -12.46
C ILE A 65 -5.45 -1.63 -13.72
N ILE A 66 -6.29 -2.49 -14.28
CA ILE A 66 -6.16 -2.95 -15.66
C ILE A 66 -6.76 -1.90 -16.60
N ARG A 67 -6.09 -1.60 -17.71
CA ARG A 67 -6.59 -0.67 -18.73
C ARG A 67 -7.99 -1.09 -19.23
N GLY A 68 -8.88 -0.10 -19.36
CA GLY A 68 -10.26 -0.28 -19.78
C GLY A 68 -10.40 -0.71 -21.25
N ARG A 69 -9.41 -0.40 -22.09
CA ARG A 69 -9.35 -0.70 -23.53
C ARG A 69 -8.18 -1.62 -23.88
N ASP A 70 -8.17 -2.14 -25.11
CA ASP A 70 -7.03 -2.91 -25.60
C ASP A 70 -5.81 -2.02 -25.92
N PRO A 71 -4.58 -2.51 -25.65
CA PRO A 71 -4.28 -3.76 -24.97
C PRO A 71 -4.61 -3.70 -23.46
N LYS A 72 -5.13 -4.80 -22.90
CA LYS A 72 -5.33 -4.96 -21.46
C LYS A 72 -3.99 -5.07 -20.73
N GLU A 73 -3.55 -3.98 -20.13
CA GLU A 73 -2.28 -3.90 -19.39
C GLU A 73 -2.43 -3.09 -18.09
N PRO A 74 -1.57 -3.33 -17.07
CA PRO A 74 -1.62 -2.54 -15.84
C PRO A 74 -1.19 -1.08 -16.08
N VAL A 75 -2.02 -0.14 -15.62
CA VAL A 75 -1.79 1.30 -15.71
C VAL A 75 -1.90 1.95 -14.35
N MET A 76 -1.22 3.09 -14.17
CA MET A 76 -1.27 3.82 -12.91
C MET A 76 -2.52 4.69 -12.87
N ALA A 77 -3.62 4.23 -12.28
CA ALA A 77 -4.87 4.97 -12.22
C ALA A 77 -5.74 4.52 -11.03
N HIS A 78 -6.60 5.43 -10.58
CA HIS A 78 -7.58 5.19 -9.52
C HIS A 78 -9.00 5.36 -10.09
N PRO A 79 -9.95 4.45 -9.82
CA PRO A 79 -11.35 4.64 -10.22
C PRO A 79 -11.91 6.03 -9.80
N PRO A 80 -12.71 6.71 -10.63
CA PRO A 80 -13.42 6.20 -11.79
C PRO A 80 -12.60 6.18 -13.09
N ASP A 81 -11.32 6.57 -13.06
CA ASP A 81 -10.47 6.48 -14.23
C ASP A 81 -10.31 5.03 -14.66
N THR A 82 -10.31 4.80 -15.97
CA THR A 82 -10.17 3.46 -16.57
C THR A 82 -8.91 3.35 -17.43
N ASP A 83 -8.13 4.42 -17.52
CA ASP A 83 -6.85 4.48 -18.25
C ASP A 83 -5.94 5.55 -17.62
N SER A 84 -4.66 5.54 -17.99
CA SER A 84 -3.67 6.56 -17.64
C SER A 84 -2.67 6.77 -18.78
N ASP A 85 -2.00 7.93 -18.76
CA ASP A 85 -0.92 8.27 -19.69
C ASP A 85 0.38 7.49 -19.43
N ILE A 86 0.44 6.73 -18.33
CA ILE A 86 1.57 5.91 -17.93
C ILE A 86 1.16 4.48 -17.57
N THR A 87 1.85 3.51 -18.18
CA THR A 87 1.73 2.10 -17.81
C THR A 87 2.54 1.80 -16.54
N LEU A 88 2.21 0.73 -15.82
CA LEU A 88 3.04 0.26 -14.70
C LEU A 88 4.48 -0.03 -15.15
N LYS A 89 4.66 -0.62 -16.33
CA LYS A 89 5.99 -0.95 -16.84
C LYS A 89 6.85 0.31 -16.99
N GLU A 90 6.32 1.35 -17.64
CA GLU A 90 7.04 2.62 -17.81
C GLU A 90 7.33 3.30 -16.49
N TRP A 91 6.38 3.23 -15.54
CA TRP A 91 6.56 3.77 -14.21
C TRP A 91 7.70 3.05 -13.46
N LEU A 92 7.72 1.71 -13.47
CA LEU A 92 8.77 0.92 -12.81
C LEU A 92 10.14 1.17 -13.45
N GLU A 93 10.23 1.24 -14.78
CA GLU A 93 11.49 1.54 -15.48
C GLU A 93 12.02 2.92 -15.12
N ALA A 94 11.15 3.92 -15.01
CA ALA A 94 11.55 5.26 -14.59
C ALA A 94 12.01 5.29 -13.13
N VAL A 95 11.29 4.61 -12.22
CA VAL A 95 11.65 4.56 -10.78
C VAL A 95 12.95 3.80 -10.54
N LYS A 96 13.28 2.80 -11.37
CA LYS A 96 14.50 2.01 -11.27
C LYS A 96 15.77 2.85 -11.18
N ALA A 97 15.80 3.99 -11.88
CA ALA A 97 16.94 4.91 -11.92
C ALA A 97 17.12 5.79 -10.66
N TYR A 98 16.21 5.70 -9.68
CA TYR A 98 16.22 6.54 -8.49
C TYR A 98 16.16 5.70 -7.21
N ASP A 99 16.72 6.25 -6.13
CA ASP A 99 16.70 5.65 -4.80
C ASP A 99 15.37 5.92 -4.07
N LYS A 100 14.26 5.56 -4.72
CA LYS A 100 12.90 5.63 -4.17
C LYS A 100 12.39 4.23 -3.82
N GLY A 101 11.67 4.12 -2.71
CA GLY A 101 10.84 2.97 -2.45
C GLY A 101 9.46 3.11 -3.11
N ILE A 102 8.75 1.99 -3.26
CA ILE A 102 7.50 1.93 -4.01
C ILE A 102 6.38 1.32 -3.18
N LYS A 103 5.16 1.82 -3.36
CA LYS A 103 3.92 1.24 -2.86
C LYS A 103 2.92 1.11 -4.01
N LEU A 104 2.59 -0.11 -4.37
CA LEU A 104 1.64 -0.42 -5.43
C LEU A 104 0.26 -0.67 -4.81
N ASP A 105 -0.70 0.21 -5.06
CA ASP A 105 -2.05 0.14 -4.50
C ASP A 105 -3.05 -0.44 -5.50
N PHE A 106 -3.36 -1.72 -5.35
CA PHE A 106 -4.22 -2.46 -6.27
C PHE A 106 -5.69 -2.11 -6.07
N LYS A 107 -6.32 -1.61 -7.14
CA LYS A 107 -7.75 -1.31 -7.21
C LYS A 107 -8.55 -2.35 -7.99
N SER A 108 -7.87 -3.29 -8.67
CA SER A 108 -8.52 -4.44 -9.30
C SER A 108 -7.66 -5.70 -9.19
N LEU A 109 -8.33 -6.84 -8.98
CA LEU A 109 -7.67 -8.15 -8.88
C LEU A 109 -7.04 -8.58 -10.21
N GLU A 110 -7.64 -8.21 -11.34
CA GLU A 110 -7.13 -8.51 -12.69
C GLU A 110 -5.73 -7.92 -12.94
N ALA A 111 -5.40 -6.81 -12.29
CA ALA A 111 -4.09 -6.18 -12.43
C ALA A 111 -2.99 -6.89 -11.63
N VAL A 112 -3.31 -7.69 -10.60
CA VAL A 112 -2.32 -8.18 -9.63
C VAL A 112 -1.26 -9.07 -10.27
N SER A 113 -1.67 -10.16 -10.90
CA SER A 113 -0.75 -11.10 -11.54
C SER A 113 0.15 -10.47 -12.63
N PRO A 114 -0.39 -9.70 -13.61
CA PRO A 114 0.47 -9.04 -14.61
C PRO A 114 1.40 -7.98 -13.97
N SER A 115 0.97 -7.29 -12.92
CA SER A 115 1.82 -6.35 -12.19
C SER A 115 2.95 -7.01 -11.42
N VAL A 116 2.69 -8.16 -10.78
CA VAL A 116 3.73 -8.95 -10.08
C VAL A 116 4.78 -9.43 -11.09
N ALA A 117 4.36 -9.93 -12.25
CA ALA A 117 5.30 -10.34 -13.30
C ALA A 117 6.17 -9.18 -13.80
N LEU A 118 5.60 -7.98 -13.98
CA LEU A 118 6.35 -6.79 -14.34
C LEU A 118 7.33 -6.34 -13.24
N LEU A 119 6.88 -6.39 -11.99
CA LEU A 119 7.68 -6.04 -10.82
C LEU A 119 8.92 -6.94 -10.73
N GLU A 120 8.73 -8.26 -10.81
CA GLU A 120 9.81 -9.25 -10.83
C GLU A 120 10.78 -8.99 -12.00
N ALA A 121 10.27 -8.73 -13.21
CA ALA A 121 11.11 -8.51 -14.39
C ALA A 121 11.93 -7.21 -14.33
N VAL A 122 11.35 -6.12 -13.82
CA VAL A 122 12.01 -4.79 -13.84
C VAL A 122 12.93 -4.61 -12.63
N LEU A 123 12.54 -5.16 -11.47
CA LEU A 123 13.18 -4.92 -10.17
C LEU A 123 13.82 -6.18 -9.54
N ALA A 124 14.08 -7.26 -10.28
CA ALA A 124 14.65 -8.52 -9.78
C ALA A 124 15.84 -8.40 -8.81
N GLU A 125 16.70 -7.38 -8.95
CA GLU A 125 18.00 -7.28 -8.26
C GLU A 125 18.09 -6.06 -7.32
N THR A 126 16.97 -5.45 -6.95
CA THR A 126 16.99 -4.26 -6.09
C THR A 126 16.78 -4.60 -4.61
N SER A 127 17.52 -3.92 -3.73
CA SER A 127 17.25 -3.90 -2.28
C SER A 127 16.20 -2.86 -1.88
N ARG A 128 15.57 -2.19 -2.85
CA ARG A 128 14.65 -1.08 -2.56
C ARG A 128 13.41 -1.56 -1.82
N PRO A 129 12.78 -0.69 -1.02
CA PRO A 129 11.53 -1.01 -0.35
C PRO A 129 10.40 -1.18 -1.36
N VAL A 130 9.68 -2.30 -1.27
CA VAL A 130 8.50 -2.59 -2.08
C VAL A 130 7.34 -2.93 -1.16
N TRP A 131 6.25 -2.18 -1.29
CA TRP A 131 5.01 -2.34 -0.56
C TRP A 131 3.89 -2.69 -1.53
N ILE A 132 3.10 -3.70 -1.17
CA ILE A 132 1.95 -4.16 -1.96
C ILE A 132 0.69 -3.91 -1.14
N ASN A 133 -0.17 -3.03 -1.64
CA ASN A 133 -1.36 -2.56 -0.95
C ASN A 133 -2.62 -3.03 -1.63
N ALA A 134 -3.60 -3.44 -0.82
CA ALA A 134 -4.97 -3.62 -1.28
C ALA A 134 -5.95 -3.52 -0.12
N ASP A 135 -7.14 -3.00 -0.41
CA ASP A 135 -8.29 -3.13 0.47
C ASP A 135 -8.94 -4.50 0.22
N ILE A 136 -8.70 -5.44 1.13
CA ILE A 136 -9.16 -6.84 1.01
C ILE A 136 -10.38 -7.15 1.90
N LEU A 137 -10.76 -6.23 2.78
CA LEU A 137 -11.93 -6.38 3.64
C LEU A 137 -12.87 -5.17 3.54
N SER A 138 -14.15 -5.37 3.85
CA SER A 138 -15.08 -4.24 4.01
C SER A 138 -14.87 -3.59 5.37
N GLY A 139 -14.69 -2.27 5.38
CA GLY A 139 -14.49 -1.47 6.57
C GLY A 139 -15.63 -0.49 6.82
N PRO A 140 -15.49 0.38 7.84
CA PRO A 140 -16.55 1.29 8.23
C PRO A 140 -16.90 2.27 7.11
N GLY A 141 -18.18 2.35 6.79
CA GLY A 141 -18.71 3.22 5.74
C GLY A 141 -18.27 2.88 4.30
N GLY A 142 -17.47 1.82 4.11
CA GLY A 142 -16.94 1.45 2.79
C GLY A 142 -18.05 1.04 1.83
N GLN A 143 -18.07 1.65 0.64
CA GLN A 143 -19.02 1.32 -0.44
C GLN A 143 -18.36 0.55 -1.59
N ALA A 144 -17.04 0.64 -1.71
CA ALA A 144 -16.29 -0.12 -2.70
C ALA A 144 -16.25 -1.60 -2.32
N THR A 145 -16.36 -2.47 -3.32
CA THR A 145 -16.14 -3.90 -3.16
C THR A 145 -14.65 -4.14 -2.90
N PRO A 146 -14.26 -4.77 -1.79
CA PRO A 146 -12.87 -5.14 -1.54
C PRO A 146 -12.38 -6.18 -2.54
N LEU A 147 -11.06 -6.27 -2.73
CA LEU A 147 -10.45 -7.39 -3.45
C LEU A 147 -10.63 -8.66 -2.64
N GLU A 148 -10.91 -9.79 -3.31
CA GLU A 148 -11.08 -11.07 -2.61
C GLU A 148 -9.75 -11.48 -1.93
N PRO A 149 -9.72 -11.68 -0.60
CA PRO A 149 -8.49 -11.90 0.15
C PRO A 149 -7.63 -13.07 -0.36
N GLN A 150 -8.24 -14.23 -0.60
CA GLN A 150 -7.48 -15.45 -0.94
C GLN A 150 -6.86 -15.36 -2.32
N ALA A 151 -7.58 -14.82 -3.29
CA ALA A 151 -7.10 -14.60 -4.64
C ALA A 151 -5.99 -13.55 -4.68
N PHE A 152 -6.14 -12.45 -3.93
CA PHE A 152 -5.09 -11.43 -3.83
C PHE A 152 -3.80 -12.01 -3.22
N LEU A 153 -3.90 -12.66 -2.06
CA LEU A 153 -2.75 -13.26 -1.37
C LEU A 153 -2.10 -14.38 -2.20
N SER A 154 -2.90 -15.19 -2.89
CA SER A 154 -2.38 -16.23 -3.79
C SER A 154 -1.62 -15.66 -4.97
N ALA A 155 -2.05 -14.52 -5.52
CA ALA A 155 -1.41 -13.89 -6.67
C ALA A 155 -0.06 -13.25 -6.33
N ILE A 156 0.16 -12.86 -5.06
CA ILE A 156 1.40 -12.22 -4.61
C ILE A 156 2.34 -13.15 -3.85
N ARG A 157 2.01 -14.43 -3.71
CA ARG A 157 2.76 -15.42 -2.91
C ARG A 157 4.22 -15.63 -3.33
N THR A 158 4.55 -15.30 -4.58
CA THR A 158 5.91 -15.47 -5.13
C THR A 158 6.83 -14.30 -4.80
N LEU A 159 6.26 -13.21 -4.29
CA LEU A 159 7.04 -12.03 -3.94
C LEU A 159 8.07 -12.34 -2.85
N PRO A 160 9.19 -11.62 -2.81
CA PRO A 160 10.18 -11.78 -1.76
C PRO A 160 9.58 -11.63 -0.36
N THR A 161 10.07 -12.42 0.60
CA THR A 161 9.55 -12.42 1.99
C THR A 161 9.74 -11.08 2.72
N HIS A 162 10.60 -10.19 2.21
CA HIS A 162 10.80 -8.84 2.75
C HIS A 162 9.86 -7.79 2.13
N THR A 163 9.04 -8.14 1.14
CA THR A 163 7.99 -7.26 0.61
C THR A 163 6.95 -7.00 1.69
N VAL A 164 6.60 -5.73 1.90
CA VAL A 164 5.60 -5.34 2.89
C VAL A 164 4.21 -5.48 2.30
N LEU A 165 3.33 -6.19 2.99
CA LEU A 165 1.91 -6.26 2.66
C LEU A 165 1.16 -5.18 3.45
N SER A 166 0.55 -4.25 2.74
CA SER A 166 -0.24 -3.16 3.29
C SER A 166 -1.72 -3.49 3.11
N LEU A 167 -2.28 -4.27 4.04
CA LEU A 167 -3.62 -4.87 3.91
C LEU A 167 -4.67 -4.01 4.61
N GLY A 168 -5.66 -3.58 3.82
CA GLY A 168 -6.63 -2.57 4.24
C GLY A 168 -8.07 -3.02 4.23
N TRP A 169 -8.91 -2.03 4.54
CA TRP A 169 -10.33 -2.13 4.40
C TRP A 169 -10.85 -1.03 3.50
N THR A 170 -11.86 -1.32 2.68
CA THR A 170 -12.60 -0.26 2.02
C THR A 170 -13.29 0.59 3.09
N THR A 171 -13.14 1.90 3.03
CA THR A 171 -13.68 2.81 4.06
C THR A 171 -14.39 3.99 3.44
N GLY A 172 -15.43 4.46 4.11
CA GLY A 172 -16.13 5.69 3.78
C GLY A 172 -16.13 6.63 4.98
N TRP A 173 -16.23 7.92 4.70
CA TRP A 173 -16.42 8.93 5.73
C TRP A 173 -17.27 10.07 5.19
N THR A 174 -18.25 10.52 5.97
CA THR A 174 -19.13 11.63 5.61
C THR A 174 -19.08 12.72 6.68
N ALA A 175 -18.76 13.94 6.28
CA ALA A 175 -18.69 15.09 7.18
C ALA A 175 -20.04 15.36 7.87
N GLY A 176 -20.01 15.69 9.15
CA GLY A 176 -21.21 16.05 9.92
C GLY A 176 -22.13 14.86 10.26
N THR A 177 -21.67 13.63 10.05
CA THR A 177 -22.40 12.41 10.44
C THR A 177 -21.61 11.62 11.48
N ASP A 178 -22.31 10.74 12.21
CA ASP A 178 -21.63 9.76 13.04
C ASP A 178 -20.97 8.71 12.13
N ASN A 179 -19.65 8.61 12.20
CA ASN A 179 -18.88 7.69 11.39
C ASN A 179 -18.38 6.57 12.31
N PRO A 180 -18.92 5.34 12.21
CA PRO A 180 -18.47 4.25 13.05
C PRO A 180 -16.99 3.94 12.78
N GLY A 181 -16.27 3.59 13.84
CA GLY A 181 -14.90 3.09 13.75
C GLY A 181 -14.83 1.63 13.28
N TYR A 182 -13.61 1.11 13.15
CA TYR A 182 -13.35 -0.30 12.91
C TYR A 182 -13.88 -1.12 14.09
N SER A 183 -14.74 -2.10 13.80
CA SER A 183 -15.33 -2.97 14.82
C SER A 183 -14.34 -4.05 15.28
N TRP A 184 -14.67 -4.71 16.40
CA TRP A 184 -13.90 -5.86 16.87
C TRP A 184 -13.87 -7.01 15.85
N ASP A 185 -14.99 -7.25 15.17
CA ASP A 185 -15.07 -8.30 14.15
C ASP A 185 -14.19 -7.95 12.94
N MET A 186 -14.16 -6.69 12.52
CA MET A 186 -13.31 -6.23 11.41
C MET A 186 -11.82 -6.48 11.68
N VAL A 187 -11.33 -6.16 12.88
CA VAL A 187 -9.91 -6.37 13.23
C VAL A 187 -9.58 -7.83 13.49
N ARG A 188 -10.52 -8.64 13.99
CA ARG A 188 -10.32 -10.09 14.19
C ARG A 188 -10.22 -10.84 12.87
N VAL A 189 -11.06 -10.50 11.89
CA VAL A 189 -10.98 -11.09 10.54
C VAL A 189 -9.65 -10.74 9.89
N MET A 190 -9.18 -9.49 10.04
CA MET A 190 -7.86 -9.11 9.54
C MET A 190 -6.72 -9.87 10.23
N GLU A 191 -6.78 -10.04 11.56
CA GLU A 191 -5.78 -10.84 12.29
C GLU A 191 -5.77 -12.30 11.82
N GLU A 192 -6.94 -12.91 11.61
CA GLU A 192 -7.05 -14.29 11.15
C GLU A 192 -6.37 -14.49 9.80
N ILE A 193 -6.60 -13.56 8.86
CA ILE A 193 -5.93 -13.55 7.55
C ILE A 193 -4.41 -13.37 7.71
N CYS A 194 -3.99 -12.44 8.57
CA CYS A 194 -2.57 -12.12 8.72
C CYS A 194 -1.78 -13.19 9.46
N ARG A 195 -2.42 -14.01 10.31
CA ARG A 195 -1.78 -14.99 11.18
C ARG A 195 -0.90 -15.99 10.43
N THR A 196 -1.23 -16.31 9.18
CA THR A 196 -0.51 -17.29 8.37
C THR A 196 0.51 -16.65 7.42
N LEU A 197 0.61 -15.33 7.38
CA LEU A 197 1.49 -14.62 6.45
C LEU A 197 2.93 -14.62 6.96
N THR A 198 3.87 -14.81 6.03
CA THR A 198 5.31 -14.77 6.29
C THR A 198 5.95 -13.44 5.87
N HIS A 199 5.15 -12.50 5.39
CA HIS A 199 5.57 -11.16 5.00
C HIS A 199 5.35 -10.18 6.15
N PRO A 200 6.15 -9.12 6.28
CA PRO A 200 5.80 -8.01 7.17
C PRO A 200 4.47 -7.38 6.72
N VAL A 201 3.56 -7.16 7.67
CA VAL A 201 2.24 -6.61 7.41
C VAL A 201 2.10 -5.23 8.04
N THR A 202 1.48 -4.31 7.30
CA THR A 202 1.03 -3.00 7.79
C THR A 202 -0.45 -2.83 7.52
N PHE A 203 -1.11 -1.98 8.30
CA PHE A 203 -2.55 -1.74 8.21
C PHE A 203 -2.84 -0.28 7.83
N PRO A 204 -3.13 0.03 6.54
CA PRO A 204 -3.74 1.29 6.14
C PRO A 204 -5.03 1.52 6.92
N VAL A 205 -5.10 2.64 7.61
CA VAL A 205 -6.30 3.05 8.34
C VAL A 205 -6.69 4.48 7.98
N ARG A 206 -8.00 4.73 7.93
CA ARG A 206 -8.51 6.08 7.73
C ARG A 206 -8.32 6.88 9.00
N ALA A 207 -7.53 7.95 8.92
CA ALA A 207 -7.20 8.83 10.04
C ALA A 207 -8.43 9.31 10.82
N ALA A 208 -9.50 9.66 10.10
CA ALA A 208 -10.75 10.17 10.66
C ALA A 208 -11.50 9.15 11.54
N LEU A 209 -11.16 7.86 11.46
CA LEU A 209 -11.79 6.79 12.24
C LEU A 209 -10.93 6.35 13.43
N LEU A 210 -9.72 6.90 13.58
CA LEU A 210 -8.74 6.43 14.58
C LEU A 210 -9.26 6.55 16.02
N SER A 211 -9.86 7.69 16.37
CA SER A 211 -10.31 7.93 17.75
C SER A 211 -11.41 6.96 18.17
N GLN A 212 -12.33 6.62 17.26
CA GLN A 212 -13.38 5.64 17.52
C GLN A 212 -12.87 4.19 17.55
N SER A 213 -11.70 3.95 16.96
CA SER A 213 -11.18 2.59 16.69
C SER A 213 -9.92 2.25 17.49
N PHE A 214 -9.49 3.15 18.37
CA PHE A 214 -8.17 3.05 19.00
C PHE A 214 -7.95 1.72 19.71
N SER A 215 -8.94 1.24 20.48
CA SER A 215 -8.85 -0.03 21.20
C SER A 215 -8.69 -1.23 20.26
N GLN A 216 -9.44 -1.25 19.16
CA GLN A 216 -9.44 -2.33 18.17
C GLN A 216 -8.13 -2.36 17.39
N LEU A 217 -7.69 -1.19 16.90
CA LEU A 217 -6.44 -1.07 16.14
C LEU A 217 -5.21 -1.34 17.02
N LYS A 218 -5.22 -0.85 18.27
CA LYS A 218 -4.17 -1.17 19.24
C LYS A 218 -4.10 -2.67 19.50
N TRP A 219 -5.24 -3.34 19.69
CA TRP A 219 -5.26 -4.80 19.87
C TRP A 219 -4.69 -5.53 18.66
N LEU A 220 -5.07 -5.12 17.43
CA LEU A 220 -4.58 -5.72 16.20
C LEU A 220 -3.06 -5.61 16.09
N LEU A 221 -2.50 -4.42 16.34
CA LEU A 221 -1.05 -4.20 16.33
C LEU A 221 -0.32 -5.06 17.35
N GLN A 222 -0.91 -5.31 18.52
CA GLN A 222 -0.33 -6.21 19.53
C GLN A 222 -0.30 -7.69 19.09
N GLN A 223 -1.03 -8.06 18.03
CA GLN A 223 -0.95 -9.41 17.46
C GLN A 223 0.19 -9.55 16.44
N SER A 224 0.78 -8.43 16.01
CA SER A 224 1.85 -8.36 15.01
C SER A 224 3.26 -8.53 15.59
N ASP A 225 3.42 -8.62 16.91
CA ASP A 225 4.71 -8.88 17.60
C ASP A 225 5.18 -10.34 17.51
N ARG A 226 4.82 -11.04 16.44
CA ARG A 226 5.08 -12.47 16.26
C ARG A 226 6.26 -12.73 15.33
#